data_AF-A0A3D2SLD5-F1
#
_entry.id   AF-A0A3D2SLD5-F1
#
_cell.length_a   1.000
_cell.length_b   1.000
_cell.length_c   1.000
_cell.angle_alpha   90.00
_cell.angle_beta   90.00
_cell.angle_gamma   90.00
#
_symmetry.space_group_name_H-M   'P 1'
#
loop_
_entity.id
_entity.type
_entity.pdbx_description
1 polymer ?
#
loop_
_entity_poly.entity_id
_entity_poly.type
_entity_poly.pdbx_seq_one_letter_code
_entity_poly.pdbx_strand_id
1 'polypeptide(L)'
;QRFKRMTSDQILNYSAVVYGPAGLNILSGMMPKHQAFNLVISNVPGPREPLYWNGAKLDALYPASIVLDGQALNITMTSYLDKLEV
;
A
#
# COMPACT_ATOMS: atom_id res chain seq x y z
N GLN A 1 -6.11 12.99 -13.79
CA GLN A 1 -6.43 13.31 -15.20
C GLN A 1 -5.31 12.94 -16.17
N ARG A 2 -4.02 13.04 -15.79
CA ARG A 2 -2.84 12.64 -16.59
C ARG A 2 -2.95 11.26 -17.26
N PHE A 3 -3.26 10.20 -16.49
CA PHE A 3 -3.36 8.83 -17.01
C PHE A 3 -4.57 8.56 -17.90
N LYS A 4 -5.64 9.37 -17.80
CA LYS A 4 -6.87 9.17 -18.60
C LYS A 4 -6.66 9.39 -20.10
N ARG A 5 -5.55 10.05 -20.50
CA ARG A 5 -5.23 10.38 -21.90
C ARG A 5 -4.08 9.54 -22.47
N MET A 6 -3.61 8.52 -21.74
CA MET A 6 -2.45 7.71 -22.11
C MET A 6 -2.90 6.29 -22.46
N THR A 7 -2.20 5.65 -23.41
CA THR A 7 -2.32 4.20 -23.63
C THR A 7 -1.66 3.43 -22.48
N SER A 8 -1.96 2.14 -22.34
CA SER A 8 -1.33 1.28 -21.32
C SER A 8 0.21 1.32 -21.39
N ASP A 9 0.78 1.28 -22.60
CA ASP A 9 2.24 1.32 -22.79
C ASP A 9 2.84 2.66 -22.35
N GLN A 10 2.14 3.77 -22.61
CA GLN A 10 2.56 5.08 -22.15
C GLN A 10 2.52 5.19 -20.62
N ILE A 11 1.50 4.61 -19.98
CA ILE A 11 1.40 4.56 -18.52
C ILE A 11 2.54 3.71 -17.95
N LEU A 12 2.82 2.55 -18.54
CA LEU A 12 3.88 1.65 -18.09
C LEU A 12 5.25 2.30 -18.21
N ASN A 13 5.59 2.85 -19.40
CA ASN A 13 6.86 3.53 -19.63
C ASN A 13 7.05 4.74 -18.71
N TYR A 14 5.99 5.55 -18.55
CA TYR A 14 6.03 6.68 -17.63
C TYR A 14 6.25 6.23 -16.18
N SER A 15 5.53 5.20 -15.73
CA SER A 15 5.64 4.67 -14.37
C SER A 15 7.03 4.07 -14.13
N ALA A 16 7.60 3.36 -15.10
CA ALA A 16 8.95 2.81 -15.01
C ALA A 16 10.00 3.92 -14.83
N VAL A 17 9.88 5.03 -15.57
CA VAL A 17 10.81 6.16 -15.43
C VAL A 17 10.66 6.86 -14.08
N VAL A 18 9.43 7.04 -13.59
CA VAL A 18 9.17 7.74 -12.32
C VAL A 18 9.53 6.88 -11.11
N TYR A 19 9.15 5.61 -11.10
CA TYR A 19 9.34 4.72 -9.95
C TYR A 19 10.66 3.95 -9.99
N GLY A 20 11.32 3.86 -11.16
CA GLY A 20 12.58 3.13 -11.33
C GLY A 20 13.68 3.54 -10.35
N PRO A 21 14.04 4.83 -10.24
CA PRO A 21 15.03 5.29 -9.26
C PRO A 21 14.65 4.98 -7.82
N ALA A 22 13.36 5.07 -7.45
CA ALA A 22 12.91 4.72 -6.12
C ALA A 22 13.00 3.21 -5.85
N GLY A 23 12.70 2.37 -6.84
CA GLY A 23 12.90 0.93 -6.76
C GLY A 23 14.38 0.56 -6.58
N LEU A 24 15.28 1.20 -7.34
CA LEU A 24 16.73 1.05 -7.16
C LEU A 24 17.17 1.49 -5.76
N ASN A 25 16.61 2.58 -5.24
CA ASN A 25 16.93 3.06 -3.90
C ASN A 25 16.45 2.09 -2.80
N ILE A 26 15.26 1.49 -2.94
CA ILE A 26 14.75 0.50 -1.98
C ILE A 26 15.66 -0.74 -1.93
N LEU A 27 16.18 -1.19 -3.07
CA LEU A 27 17.03 -2.38 -3.14
C LEU A 27 18.47 -2.13 -2.66
N SER A 28 19.01 -0.94 -2.90
CA SER A 28 20.44 -0.64 -2.71
C SER A 28 20.77 0.36 -1.60
N GLY A 29 19.81 1.22 -1.20
CA GLY A 29 20.03 2.33 -0.26
C GLY A 29 20.94 3.45 -0.78
N MET A 30 21.41 3.39 -2.02
CA MET A 30 22.47 4.28 -2.55
C MET A 30 21.97 5.69 -2.91
N MET A 31 20.65 5.90 -3.00
CA MET A 31 20.04 7.13 -3.50
C MET A 31 18.96 7.66 -2.53
N PRO A 32 19.28 7.94 -1.26
CA PRO A 32 18.29 8.16 -0.19
C PRO A 32 17.36 9.37 -0.42
N LYS A 33 17.74 10.30 -1.30
CA LYS A 33 16.92 11.46 -1.67
C LYS A 33 15.92 11.18 -2.81
N HIS A 34 15.97 10.01 -3.43
CA HIS A 34 15.16 9.65 -4.60
C HIS A 34 14.03 8.69 -4.21
N GLN A 35 13.13 9.16 -3.35
CA GLN A 35 11.87 8.47 -3.05
C GLN A 35 10.77 8.95 -4.00
N ALA A 36 10.01 8.02 -4.58
CA ALA A 36 8.91 8.38 -5.47
C ALA A 36 7.65 8.82 -4.71
N PHE A 37 7.54 8.47 -3.43
CA PHE A 37 6.44 8.79 -2.55
C PHE A 37 6.90 8.84 -1.09
N ASN A 38 6.18 9.60 -0.26
CA ASN A 38 6.53 9.82 1.14
C ASN A 38 5.76 8.91 2.10
N LEU A 39 4.62 8.36 1.66
CA LEU A 39 3.68 7.61 2.48
C LEU A 39 2.98 6.55 1.62
N VAL A 40 2.84 5.35 2.17
CA VAL A 40 2.00 4.30 1.61
C VAL A 40 0.67 4.28 2.37
N ILE A 41 -0.43 4.35 1.62
CA ILE A 41 -1.78 4.13 2.13
C ILE A 41 -2.37 2.97 1.35
N SER A 42 -2.68 1.88 2.04
CA SER A 42 -3.27 0.68 1.46
C SER A 42 -4.67 0.46 2.02
N ASN A 43 -5.61 0.08 1.15
CA ASN A 43 -6.98 -0.24 1.54
C ASN A 43 -7.33 -1.60 0.96
N VAL A 44 -7.38 -2.62 1.81
CA VAL A 44 -7.63 -4.00 1.45
C VAL A 44 -9.00 -4.41 2.00
N PRO A 45 -10.03 -4.58 1.16
CA PRO A 45 -11.33 -5.02 1.61
C PRO A 45 -11.25 -6.33 2.38
N GLY A 46 -11.84 -6.37 3.57
CA GLY A 46 -11.92 -7.57 4.38
C GLY A 46 -13.34 -8.16 4.45
N PRO A 47 -13.55 -9.19 5.29
CA PRO A 47 -14.78 -9.96 5.35
C PRO A 47 -16.01 -9.14 5.77
N ARG A 48 -17.14 -9.37 5.11
CA ARG A 48 -18.44 -8.74 5.46
C ARG A 48 -19.32 -9.58 6.39
N GLU A 49 -18.94 -10.83 6.62
CA GLU A 49 -19.67 -11.75 7.49
C GLU A 49 -18.96 -11.90 8.85
N PRO A 50 -19.69 -12.14 9.95
CA PRO A 50 -19.06 -12.34 11.25
C PRO A 50 -18.20 -13.61 11.26
N LEU A 51 -16.95 -13.48 11.69
CA LEU A 51 -16.01 -14.58 11.80
C LEU A 51 -15.89 -15.07 13.23
N TYR A 52 -15.60 -16.37 13.38
CA TYR A 52 -15.42 -17.02 14.66
C TYR A 52 -14.21 -17.96 14.61
N TRP A 53 -13.51 -18.09 15.72
CA TRP A 53 -12.49 -19.11 15.94
C TRP A 53 -12.89 -19.99 17.11
N ASN A 54 -13.24 -21.26 16.85
CA ASN A 54 -13.69 -22.21 17.87
C ASN A 54 -14.81 -21.65 18.78
N GLY A 55 -15.76 -20.92 18.20
CA GLY A 55 -16.88 -20.29 18.91
C GLY A 55 -16.57 -18.90 19.50
N ALA A 56 -15.30 -18.47 19.56
CA ALA A 56 -14.95 -17.10 19.93
C ALA A 56 -15.17 -16.16 18.74
N LYS A 57 -15.93 -15.08 18.92
CA LYS A 57 -16.19 -14.10 17.86
C LYS A 57 -14.96 -13.24 17.61
N LEU A 58 -14.64 -13.00 16.34
CA LEU A 58 -13.65 -12.01 15.95
C LEU A 58 -14.27 -10.61 16.12
N ASP A 59 -13.61 -9.76 16.92
CA ASP A 59 -14.12 -8.42 17.23
C ASP A 59 -13.61 -7.35 16.25
N ALA A 60 -12.33 -7.43 15.86
CA ALA A 60 -11.68 -6.48 14.97
C ALA A 60 -10.46 -7.10 14.27
N LEU A 61 -10.04 -6.48 13.16
CA LEU A 61 -8.87 -6.86 12.38
C LEU A 61 -7.98 -5.63 12.16
N TYR A 62 -6.82 -5.61 12.79
CA TYR A 62 -5.83 -4.52 12.66
C TYR A 62 -4.66 -5.00 11.79
N PRO A 63 -4.49 -4.44 10.58
CA PRO A 63 -3.41 -4.86 9.70
C PRO A 63 -2.06 -4.31 10.18
N ALA A 64 -1.03 -5.15 10.17
CA ALA A 64 0.35 -4.73 10.44
C ALA A 64 1.17 -4.78 9.14
N SER A 65 1.74 -3.64 8.76
CA SER A 65 2.45 -3.46 7.49
C SER A 65 3.93 -3.16 7.71
N ILE A 66 4.70 -3.24 6.63
CA ILE A 66 6.16 -3.08 6.65
C ILE A 66 6.51 -1.61 6.40
N VAL A 67 7.40 -1.09 7.24
CA VAL A 67 8.10 0.18 7.00
C VAL A 67 9.41 -0.10 6.25
N LEU A 68 9.74 0.77 5.31
CA LEU A 68 10.97 0.68 4.52
C LEU A 68 11.87 1.87 4.85
N ASP A 69 13.17 1.74 4.58
CA ASP A 69 14.10 2.85 4.72
C ASP A 69 13.68 4.03 3.83
N GLY A 70 13.59 5.22 4.44
CA GLY A 70 13.04 6.41 3.80
C GLY A 70 11.51 6.53 3.87
N GLN A 71 10.81 5.59 4.53
CA GLN A 71 9.37 5.60 4.76
C GLN A 71 9.06 5.31 6.22
N ALA A 72 9.01 6.36 7.03
CA ALA A 72 8.82 6.25 8.48
C ALA A 72 7.41 5.81 8.89
N LEU A 73 6.42 5.89 7.99
CA LEU A 73 5.02 5.57 8.25
C LEU A 73 4.41 4.80 7.08
N ASN A 74 3.59 3.80 7.43
CA ASN A 74 2.72 3.07 6.52
C ASN A 74 1.32 3.05 7.14
N ILE A 75 0.29 3.36 6.36
CA ILE A 75 -1.11 3.28 6.77
C ILE A 75 -1.73 2.12 5.99
N THR A 76 -2.16 1.08 6.70
CA THR A 76 -2.88 -0.04 6.09
C THR A 76 -4.26 -0.11 6.67
N MET A 77 -5.25 -0.25 5.80
CA MET A 77 -6.65 -0.26 6.19
C MET A 77 -7.28 -1.57 5.72
N THR A 78 -8.16 -2.11 6.56
CA THR A 78 -9.03 -3.23 6.18
C THR A 78 -10.42 -3.02 6.72
N SER A 79 -11.39 -3.78 6.21
CA SER A 79 -12.77 -3.73 6.69
C SER A 79 -13.17 -5.04 7.34
N TYR A 80 -13.94 -4.97 8.41
CA TYR A 80 -14.58 -6.14 9.00
C TYR A 80 -16.01 -5.79 9.35
N LEU A 81 -16.97 -6.55 8.80
CA LEU A 81 -18.39 -6.18 8.81
C LEU A 81 -18.58 -4.77 8.21
N ASP A 82 -19.27 -3.90 8.92
CA ASP A 82 -19.52 -2.50 8.55
C ASP A 82 -18.49 -1.54 9.15
N LYS A 83 -17.38 -2.05 9.70
CA LYS A 83 -16.31 -1.25 10.31
C LYS A 83 -15.08 -1.20 9.42
N LEU A 84 -14.42 -0.05 9.45
CA LEU A 84 -13.13 0.18 8.80
C LEU A 84 -12.07 0.31 9.89
N GLU A 85 -11.03 -0.50 9.79
CA GLU A 85 -9.93 -0.58 10.75
C GLU A 85 -8.63 -0.12 10.08
N VAL A 86 -7.72 0.46 10.87
CA VAL A 86 -6.41 0.99 10.48
C VAL A 86 -5.34 0.35 11.35
#